data_AF-A0A7W0RL67-F1
#
_entry.id   AF-A0A7W0RL67-F1
#
_cell.length_a   1.000
_cell.length_b   1.000
_cell.length_c   1.000
_cell.angle_alpha   90.00
_cell.angle_beta   90.00
_cell.angle_gamma   90.00
#
_symmetry.space_group_name_H-M   'P 1'
#
loop_
_entity.id
_entity.type
_entity.pdbx_description
1 polymer ?
#
loop_
_entity_poly.entity_id
_entity_poly.type
_entity_poly.pdbx_seq_one_letter_code
_entity_poly.pdbx_strand_id
1 'polypeptide(L)'
;MTLRLDGLVVRGEIDNTRPYSVCGWLKLRGYRTPLTLNLTGDCGPSLKGLRVRFEHPVPPDDREEDTNAELSDLAWQQIGPTGSMGVVPSGSGQPGRLTLEWFSQNGRVTLDLADPVLEAVPDEDDPDQEADDEAEADLAALAGGDDLDDDEDPYGLFPQDLMEHFDSQADQIDREILPDSESVRGMSEVEYMEDLIENGEGVPIGNVFDPPIKLPRPEGLSDDVVEASLKRLLAQLARHGISLDICEHFSPRESYQLLLEEICPFEMTHPQLEATRWVQHFSTSDFCETCEAEFEREVEEYEKNRGRDDDDED
;
A
#
# COMPACT_ATOMS: atom_id res chain seq x y z
N MET A 1 -4.15 1.80 20.83
CA MET A 1 -2.92 1.04 21.13
C MET A 1 -1.73 1.85 20.65
N THR A 2 -0.57 1.73 21.29
CA THR A 2 0.68 2.35 20.84
C THR A 2 1.70 1.25 20.65
N LEU A 3 2.24 1.12 19.44
CA LEU A 3 3.28 0.18 19.07
C LEU A 3 4.62 0.91 18.94
N ARG A 4 5.68 0.38 19.54
CA ARG A 4 7.04 0.94 19.43
C ARG A 4 7.92 -0.04 18.68
N LEU A 5 8.57 0.44 17.62
CA LEU A 5 9.49 -0.36 16.80
C LEU A 5 10.97 -0.12 17.15
N ASP A 6 11.21 0.63 18.23
CA ASP A 6 12.55 1.02 18.70
C ASP A 6 13.40 -0.23 18.99
N GLY A 7 14.58 -0.30 18.38
CA GLY A 7 15.51 -1.43 18.54
C GLY A 7 15.14 -2.71 17.77
N LEU A 8 13.99 -2.74 17.09
CA LEU A 8 13.59 -3.83 16.20
C LEU A 8 13.96 -3.57 14.73
N VAL A 9 13.92 -2.31 14.30
CA VAL A 9 14.26 -1.93 12.93
C VAL A 9 15.78 -2.01 12.73
N VAL A 10 16.18 -2.77 11.71
CA VAL A 10 17.59 -2.94 11.32
C VAL A 10 17.96 -1.91 10.25
N ARG A 11 17.09 -1.75 9.25
CA ARG A 11 17.24 -0.81 8.13
C ARG A 11 15.87 -0.53 7.51
N GLY A 12 15.79 0.52 6.72
CA GLY A 12 14.57 0.84 5.99
C GLY A 12 14.79 1.92 4.94
N GLU A 13 13.73 2.21 4.24
CA GLU A 13 13.64 3.28 3.25
C GLU A 13 12.33 4.04 3.46
N ILE A 14 12.41 5.36 3.34
CA ILE A 14 11.26 6.27 3.33
C ILE A 14 11.38 7.15 2.11
N ASP A 15 10.29 7.26 1.39
CA ASP A 15 10.12 8.12 0.24
C ASP A 15 8.98 9.10 0.52
N ASN A 16 9.30 10.40 0.48
CA ASN A 16 8.30 11.48 0.51
C ASN A 16 8.60 12.50 -0.60
N THR A 17 8.97 12.01 -1.77
CA THR A 17 9.20 12.80 -2.99
C THR A 17 7.88 13.36 -3.52
N ARG A 18 6.81 12.55 -3.46
CA ARG A 18 5.45 12.93 -3.85
C ARG A 18 4.71 13.64 -2.70
N PRO A 19 4.03 14.78 -2.97
CA PRO A 19 3.23 15.47 -1.96
C PRO A 19 2.14 14.56 -1.38
N TYR A 20 1.92 14.66 -0.06
CA TYR A 20 0.87 13.93 0.66
C TYR A 20 0.96 12.39 0.59
N SER A 21 2.08 11.85 0.13
CA SER A 21 2.34 10.42 0.11
C SER A 21 3.70 10.12 0.74
N VAL A 22 3.69 9.20 1.70
CA VAL A 22 4.91 8.62 2.27
C VAL A 22 4.86 7.11 2.05
N CYS A 23 5.71 6.62 1.15
CA CYS A 23 5.87 5.19 0.92
C CYS A 23 7.24 4.69 1.41
N GLY A 24 7.39 3.38 1.58
CA GLY A 24 8.67 2.81 1.98
C GLY A 24 8.56 1.43 2.62
N TRP A 25 9.66 1.00 3.23
CA TRP A 25 9.73 -0.30 3.89
C TRP A 25 10.68 -0.31 5.08
N LEU A 26 10.40 -1.16 6.06
CA LEU A 26 11.19 -1.38 7.27
C LEU A 26 11.56 -2.86 7.39
N LYS A 27 12.85 -3.16 7.54
CA LYS A 27 13.32 -4.50 7.89
C LYS A 27 13.39 -4.65 9.40
N LEU A 28 12.52 -5.51 9.94
CA LEU A 28 12.51 -5.85 11.37
C LEU A 28 13.42 -7.04 11.67
N ARG A 29 14.06 -7.04 12.84
CA ARG A 29 14.87 -8.14 13.36
C ARG A 29 14.01 -9.39 13.57
N GLY A 30 14.51 -10.54 13.13
CA GLY A 30 13.81 -11.83 13.30
C GLY A 30 12.73 -12.11 12.25
N TYR A 31 12.42 -11.15 11.37
CA TYR A 31 11.38 -11.32 10.35
C TYR A 31 11.97 -11.31 8.94
N ARG A 32 11.50 -12.23 8.10
CA ARG A 32 11.93 -12.33 6.69
C ARG A 32 11.26 -11.24 5.85
N THR A 33 9.96 -11.09 6.00
CA THR A 33 9.16 -10.10 5.28
C THR A 33 9.43 -8.70 5.83
N PRO A 34 9.72 -7.71 4.97
CA PRO A 34 9.76 -6.31 5.39
C PRO A 34 8.34 -5.81 5.67
N LEU A 35 8.22 -4.86 6.58
CA LEU A 35 6.98 -4.12 6.78
C LEU A 35 6.93 -2.99 5.75
N THR A 36 5.85 -2.89 4.99
CA THR A 36 5.64 -1.85 3.96
C THR A 36 4.84 -0.68 4.55
N LEU A 37 5.10 0.51 4.04
CA LEU A 37 4.47 1.76 4.45
C LEU A 37 3.81 2.38 3.22
N ASN A 38 2.49 2.63 3.29
CA ASN A 38 1.72 3.40 2.32
C ASN A 38 0.89 4.43 3.12
N LEU A 39 1.51 5.57 3.44
CA LEU A 39 0.98 6.52 4.42
C LEU A 39 0.55 7.83 3.75
N THR A 40 -0.54 8.40 4.23
CA THR A 40 -1.11 9.65 3.72
C THR A 40 -0.59 10.86 4.51
N GLY A 41 0.03 11.80 3.84
CA GLY A 41 0.54 13.05 4.42
C GLY A 41 2.00 13.30 4.07
N ASP A 42 2.59 14.33 4.68
CA ASP A 42 3.98 14.69 4.45
C ASP A 42 4.87 14.36 5.64
N CYS A 43 6.15 14.15 5.34
CA CYS A 43 7.21 14.20 6.34
C CYS A 43 7.46 15.64 6.82
N GLY A 44 8.14 15.77 7.95
CA GLY A 44 8.65 17.06 8.42
C GLY A 44 9.71 17.65 7.48
N PRO A 45 10.08 18.94 7.66
CA PRO A 45 10.91 19.69 6.71
C PRO A 45 12.29 19.10 6.42
N SER A 46 12.80 18.21 7.26
CA SER A 46 14.10 17.54 7.07
C SER A 46 14.06 16.36 6.09
N LEU A 47 12.87 15.81 5.82
CA LEU A 47 12.67 14.61 5.01
C LEU A 47 11.68 14.86 3.85
N LYS A 48 10.92 15.96 3.88
CA LYS A 48 9.99 16.30 2.81
C LYS A 48 10.71 16.50 1.48
N GLY A 49 10.19 15.87 0.43
CA GLY A 49 10.75 15.91 -0.93
C GLY A 49 12.01 15.08 -1.09
N LEU A 50 12.26 14.12 -0.20
CA LEU A 50 13.46 13.28 -0.22
C LEU A 50 13.10 11.79 -0.11
N ARG A 51 13.86 10.97 -0.83
CA ARG A 51 13.95 9.53 -0.61
C ARG A 51 15.21 9.21 0.19
N VAL A 52 15.05 8.55 1.33
CA VAL A 52 16.14 8.31 2.28
C VAL A 52 16.15 6.84 2.69
N ARG A 53 17.31 6.19 2.50
CA ARG A 53 17.63 4.91 3.13
C ARG A 53 18.32 5.15 4.45
N PHE A 54 18.01 4.31 5.43
CA PHE A 54 18.63 4.36 6.74
C PHE A 54 18.96 2.99 7.27
N GLU A 55 20.06 2.91 8.01
CA GLU A 55 20.51 1.70 8.67
C GLU A 55 20.95 1.98 10.12
N HIS A 56 20.67 1.03 11.01
CA HIS A 56 21.11 1.10 12.39
C HIS A 56 22.65 0.97 12.46
N PRO A 57 23.37 1.86 13.15
CA PRO A 57 24.84 1.96 13.07
C PRO A 57 25.57 0.75 13.68
N VAL A 58 24.92 0.03 14.58
CA VAL A 58 25.46 -1.20 15.17
C VAL A 58 24.76 -2.38 14.50
N PRO A 59 25.49 -3.29 13.82
CA PRO A 59 24.89 -4.53 13.34
C PRO A 59 24.31 -5.27 14.55
N PRO A 60 23.01 -5.60 14.52
CA PRO A 60 22.35 -6.17 15.68
C PRO A 60 23.02 -7.49 16.09
N ASP A 61 23.09 -7.76 17.40
CA ASP A 61 23.38 -9.10 17.89
C ASP A 61 22.23 -9.99 17.37
N ASP A 62 22.53 -10.97 16.49
CA ASP A 62 21.56 -11.84 15.80
C ASP A 62 20.80 -12.79 16.76
N ARG A 63 20.82 -12.50 18.06
CA ARG A 63 20.06 -13.26 19.04
C ARG A 63 18.57 -13.02 18.82
N GLU A 64 17.90 -14.09 18.43
CA GLU A 64 16.46 -14.28 18.51
C GLU A 64 16.04 -14.18 20.00
N GLU A 65 15.98 -12.97 20.54
CA GLU A 65 15.24 -12.73 21.79
C GLU A 65 13.74 -12.85 21.46
N ASP A 66 12.98 -13.50 22.35
CA ASP A 66 11.54 -13.80 22.26
C ASP A 66 10.65 -12.53 22.16
N THR A 67 10.82 -11.70 21.13
CA THR A 67 9.97 -10.55 20.80
C THR A 67 8.73 -10.95 19.98
N ASN A 68 8.57 -12.25 19.71
CA ASN A 68 7.57 -12.79 18.80
C ASN A 68 6.12 -12.60 19.27
N ALA A 69 5.88 -12.47 20.59
CA ALA A 69 4.53 -12.41 21.13
C ALA A 69 3.81 -11.05 20.96
N GLU A 70 4.56 -9.93 20.81
CA GLU A 70 3.94 -8.60 20.69
C GLU A 70 3.63 -8.19 19.25
N LEU A 71 4.14 -8.94 18.26
CA LEU A 71 4.06 -8.61 16.84
C LEU A 71 3.20 -9.59 16.02
N SER A 72 2.60 -10.61 16.65
CA SER A 72 1.68 -11.54 15.96
C SER A 72 0.53 -10.79 15.27
N ASP A 73 0.10 -9.68 15.85
CA ASP A 73 -1.02 -8.86 15.37
C ASP A 73 -0.57 -7.69 14.51
N LEU A 74 0.73 -7.57 14.20
CA LEU A 74 1.29 -6.50 13.37
C LEU A 74 0.78 -6.62 11.93
N ALA A 75 0.15 -5.58 11.40
CA ALA A 75 -0.14 -5.51 9.97
C ALA A 75 1.17 -5.31 9.21
N TRP A 76 1.50 -6.18 8.26
CA TRP A 76 2.75 -6.08 7.51
C TRP A 76 2.73 -4.95 6.48
N GLN A 77 1.54 -4.58 6.02
CA GLN A 77 1.29 -3.36 5.26
C GLN A 77 0.69 -2.31 6.21
N GLN A 78 1.40 -1.20 6.41
CA GLN A 78 0.92 -0.10 7.24
C GLN A 78 0.29 0.97 6.36
N ILE A 79 -0.96 1.31 6.66
CA ILE A 79 -1.69 2.40 6.02
C ILE A 79 -2.14 3.43 7.05
N GLY A 80 -2.46 4.63 6.58
CA GLY A 80 -3.02 5.70 7.39
C GLY A 80 -2.14 6.94 7.45
N PRO A 81 -2.49 7.93 8.28
CA PRO A 81 -1.88 9.24 8.18
C PRO A 81 -0.51 9.33 8.85
N THR A 82 0.35 10.17 8.28
CA THR A 82 1.63 10.53 8.89
C THR A 82 1.43 11.35 10.18
N GLY A 83 2.28 11.08 11.15
CA GLY A 83 2.45 11.89 12.35
C GLY A 83 3.73 12.72 12.26
N SER A 84 4.46 12.83 13.38
CA SER A 84 5.73 13.53 13.41
C SER A 84 6.86 12.69 12.78
N MET A 85 7.34 13.10 11.61
CA MET A 85 8.46 12.44 10.92
C MET A 85 9.60 13.42 10.68
N GLY A 86 10.83 13.05 11.03
CA GLY A 86 11.98 13.91 10.78
C GLY A 86 13.30 13.37 11.29
N VAL A 87 14.37 14.06 10.89
CA VAL A 87 15.75 13.78 11.27
C VAL A 87 16.31 14.98 12.01
N VAL A 88 16.93 14.70 13.14
CA VAL A 88 17.82 15.63 13.84
C VAL A 88 19.26 15.20 13.51
N PRO A 89 20.04 15.97 12.75
CA PRO A 89 21.41 15.60 12.41
C PRO A 89 22.31 15.59 13.64
N SER A 90 23.36 14.75 13.62
CA SER A 90 24.35 14.67 14.69
C SER A 90 25.05 16.03 14.87
N GLY A 91 24.95 16.60 16.08
CA GLY A 91 25.47 17.92 16.43
C GLY A 91 26.70 17.87 17.33
N SER A 92 27.13 19.03 17.87
CA SER A 92 28.29 19.14 18.78
C SER A 92 28.04 18.45 20.13
N GLY A 93 28.11 17.12 20.14
CA GLY A 93 27.97 16.24 21.31
C GLY A 93 26.63 15.52 21.45
N GLN A 94 25.74 15.55 20.45
CA GLN A 94 24.50 14.76 20.45
C GLN A 94 24.47 13.86 19.21
N PRO A 95 24.18 12.54 19.37
CA PRO A 95 24.00 11.64 18.23
C PRO A 95 22.82 12.10 17.39
N GLY A 96 22.86 11.79 16.10
CA GLY A 96 21.74 12.03 15.20
C GLY A 96 20.52 11.23 15.65
N ARG A 97 19.33 11.61 15.20
CA ARG A 97 18.10 10.90 15.56
C ARG A 97 17.12 10.93 14.41
N LEU A 98 16.64 9.77 13.99
CA LEU A 98 15.51 9.63 13.08
C LEU A 98 14.28 9.30 13.91
N THR A 99 13.23 10.09 13.78
CA THR A 99 11.94 9.87 14.46
C THR A 99 10.88 9.75 13.39
N LEU A 100 10.15 8.63 13.40
CA LEU A 100 8.98 8.39 12.56
C LEU A 100 7.79 8.08 13.45
N GLU A 101 6.65 8.68 13.12
CA GLU A 101 5.39 8.44 13.79
C GLU A 101 4.28 8.42 12.76
N TRP A 102 3.36 7.48 12.89
CA TRP A 102 2.16 7.37 12.07
C TRP A 102 1.02 6.70 12.84
N PHE A 103 -0.18 6.73 12.26
CA PHE A 103 -1.36 6.08 12.82
C PHE A 103 -1.90 5.07 11.82
N SER A 104 -1.99 3.80 12.22
CA SER A 104 -2.34 2.69 11.33
C SER A 104 -3.38 1.75 11.91
N GLN A 105 -3.55 0.59 11.25
CA GLN A 105 -4.36 -0.53 11.74
C GLN A 105 -3.96 -0.94 13.16
N ASN A 106 -2.67 -0.83 13.49
CA ASN A 106 -2.13 -1.15 14.81
C ASN A 106 -2.25 0.00 15.83
N GLY A 107 -2.90 1.11 15.46
CA GLY A 107 -3.00 2.32 16.27
C GLY A 107 -1.81 3.25 16.03
N ARG A 108 -1.31 3.91 17.08
CA ARG A 108 -0.17 4.82 16.95
C ARG A 108 1.12 4.01 16.89
N VAL A 109 1.90 4.14 15.83
CA VAL A 109 3.20 3.48 15.70
C VAL A 109 4.30 4.52 15.78
N THR A 110 5.35 4.22 16.53
CA THR A 110 6.51 5.10 16.68
C THR A 110 7.81 4.33 16.47
N LEU A 111 8.72 4.94 15.72
CA LEU A 111 10.09 4.48 15.55
C LEU A 111 11.06 5.61 15.90
N ASP A 112 12.03 5.28 16.72
CA ASP A 112 13.08 6.17 17.17
C ASP A 112 14.45 5.50 17.06
N LEU A 113 15.25 5.98 16.11
CA LEU A 113 16.57 5.44 15.81
C LEU A 113 17.65 6.45 16.19
N ALA A 114 18.57 6.01 17.05
CA ALA A 114 19.73 6.79 17.47
C ALA A 114 20.91 6.59 16.50
N ASP A 115 21.48 7.70 16.08
CA ASP A 115 22.63 7.83 15.17
C ASP A 115 22.54 6.96 13.90
N PRO A 116 21.41 6.97 13.17
CA PRO A 116 21.28 6.15 11.96
C PRO A 116 22.26 6.61 10.88
N VAL A 117 22.77 5.67 10.11
CA VAL A 117 23.48 5.97 8.86
C VAL A 117 22.41 6.30 7.83
N LEU A 118 22.39 7.55 7.36
CA LEU A 118 21.41 8.04 6.37
C LEU A 118 22.08 8.19 5.01
N GLU A 119 21.43 7.66 3.99
CA GLU A 119 21.81 7.81 2.58
C GLU A 119 20.62 8.42 1.82
N ALA A 120 20.83 9.57 1.19
CA ALA A 120 19.85 10.12 0.28
C ALA A 120 19.92 9.32 -1.03
N VAL A 121 18.80 8.73 -1.41
CA VAL A 121 18.67 8.04 -2.69
C VAL A 121 18.25 9.10 -3.70
N PRO A 122 18.98 9.29 -4.80
CA PRO A 122 18.50 10.16 -5.87
C PRO A 122 17.19 9.60 -6.43
N ASP A 123 16.31 10.48 -6.87
CA ASP A 123 15.23 10.11 -7.80
C ASP A 123 15.91 9.69 -9.10
N GLU A 124 16.24 8.41 -9.21
CA GLU A 124 16.42 7.79 -10.52
C GLU A 124 15.01 7.59 -11.07
N ASP A 125 14.78 8.07 -12.29
CA ASP A 125 13.48 8.08 -12.96
C ASP A 125 12.70 6.77 -12.73
N ASP A 126 11.41 6.92 -12.48
CA ASP A 126 10.44 5.87 -12.15
C ASP A 126 10.63 4.64 -13.06
N PRO A 127 11.08 3.47 -12.56
CA PRO A 127 11.18 2.27 -13.39
C PRO A 127 9.79 1.76 -13.84
N ASP A 128 8.70 2.29 -13.25
CA ASP A 128 7.34 1.98 -13.63
C ASP A 128 6.97 2.52 -15.02
N GLN A 129 7.79 3.39 -15.64
CA GLN A 129 7.57 3.86 -17.01
C GLN A 129 8.15 2.96 -18.11
N GLU A 130 9.05 2.04 -17.80
CA GLU A 130 9.65 1.13 -18.80
C GLU A 130 9.21 -0.34 -18.65
N ALA A 131 8.56 -0.71 -17.53
CA ALA A 131 8.15 -2.10 -17.27
C ALA A 131 6.78 -2.47 -17.87
N ASP A 132 5.88 -1.50 -18.05
CA ASP A 132 4.55 -1.75 -18.61
C ASP A 132 4.56 -1.83 -20.15
N ASP A 133 5.49 -1.13 -20.81
CA ASP A 133 5.60 -1.09 -22.27
C ASP A 133 6.04 -2.44 -22.89
N GLU A 134 6.92 -3.18 -22.21
CA GLU A 134 7.34 -4.51 -22.68
C GLU A 134 6.33 -5.62 -22.34
N ALA A 135 5.53 -5.46 -21.28
CA ALA A 135 4.54 -6.47 -20.86
C ALA A 135 3.22 -6.37 -21.65
N GLU A 136 2.75 -5.16 -21.96
CA GLU A 136 1.51 -4.96 -22.73
C GLU A 136 1.67 -5.30 -24.22
N ALA A 137 2.86 -5.10 -24.79
CA ALA A 137 3.15 -5.49 -26.18
C ALA A 137 3.07 -7.02 -26.38
N ASP A 138 3.53 -7.79 -25.40
CA ASP A 138 3.46 -9.26 -25.42
C ASP A 138 2.02 -9.78 -25.17
N LEU A 139 1.25 -9.11 -24.32
CA LEU A 139 -0.16 -9.47 -24.05
C LEU A 139 -1.09 -9.16 -25.24
N ALA A 140 -0.88 -8.04 -25.94
CA ALA A 140 -1.66 -7.69 -27.12
C ALA A 140 -1.37 -8.60 -28.33
N ALA A 141 -0.16 -9.16 -28.42
CA ALA A 141 0.17 -10.18 -29.42
C ALA A 141 -0.56 -11.51 -29.18
N LEU A 142 -0.99 -11.79 -27.94
CA LEU A 142 -1.75 -12.99 -27.57
C LEU A 142 -3.28 -12.81 -27.67
N ALA A 143 -3.79 -11.57 -27.67
CA ALA A 143 -5.23 -11.27 -27.73
C ALA A 143 -5.84 -11.26 -29.15
N GLY A 144 -5.02 -11.49 -30.18
CA GLY A 144 -5.47 -11.62 -31.57
C GLY A 144 -5.91 -13.04 -31.94
N GLY A 145 -7.08 -13.49 -31.49
CA GLY A 145 -7.65 -14.74 -31.98
C GLY A 145 -8.93 -15.21 -31.28
N ASP A 146 -10.02 -15.19 -32.05
CA ASP A 146 -11.28 -15.95 -31.95
C ASP A 146 -11.50 -16.91 -30.76
N ASP A 147 -12.69 -16.80 -30.14
CA ASP A 147 -13.42 -17.82 -29.37
C ASP A 147 -12.57 -19.03 -28.91
N LEU A 148 -11.84 -18.87 -27.79
CA LEU A 148 -11.21 -20.00 -27.12
C LEU A 148 -12.29 -20.77 -26.34
N ASP A 149 -12.79 -21.84 -26.96
CA ASP A 149 -13.29 -23.01 -26.22
C ASP A 149 -12.21 -23.45 -25.20
N ASP A 150 -12.63 -23.89 -24.01
CA ASP A 150 -11.84 -24.39 -22.86
C ASP A 150 -10.94 -25.63 -23.19
N ASP A 151 -10.11 -25.56 -24.22
CA ASP A 151 -9.08 -26.56 -24.49
C ASP A 151 -7.74 -26.06 -23.93
N GLU A 152 -7.42 -26.49 -22.69
CA GLU A 152 -6.22 -26.18 -21.87
C GLU A 152 -4.84 -26.49 -22.52
N ASP A 153 -4.80 -26.89 -23.80
CA ASP A 153 -3.57 -27.01 -24.59
C ASP A 153 -3.87 -26.73 -26.08
N PRO A 154 -3.96 -25.45 -26.49
CA PRO A 154 -4.32 -25.08 -27.87
C PRO A 154 -3.33 -25.59 -28.93
N TYR A 155 -2.16 -26.07 -28.52
CA TYR A 155 -1.12 -26.59 -29.41
C TYR A 155 -0.84 -28.09 -29.26
N GLY A 156 -1.53 -28.79 -28.35
CA GLY A 156 -1.34 -30.22 -28.08
C GLY A 156 0.12 -30.58 -27.75
N LEU A 157 0.86 -29.65 -27.13
CA LEU A 157 2.30 -29.79 -26.87
C LEU A 157 2.59 -30.78 -25.74
N PHE A 158 1.61 -31.04 -24.88
CA PHE A 158 1.79 -31.90 -23.73
C PHE A 158 0.84 -33.11 -23.79
N PRO A 159 1.34 -34.33 -23.52
CA PRO A 159 0.46 -35.47 -23.25
C PRO A 159 -0.44 -35.16 -22.05
N GLN A 160 -1.71 -35.54 -22.13
CA GLN A 160 -2.72 -35.30 -21.08
C GLN A 160 -2.27 -35.83 -19.71
N ASP A 161 -1.61 -36.99 -19.71
CA ASP A 161 -1.04 -37.65 -18.52
C ASP A 161 0.06 -36.81 -17.84
N LEU A 162 0.75 -35.95 -18.60
CA LEU A 162 1.81 -35.08 -18.09
C LEU A 162 1.23 -33.80 -17.48
N MET A 163 0.16 -33.27 -18.08
CA MET A 163 -0.62 -32.16 -17.51
C MET A 163 -1.25 -32.58 -16.18
N GLU A 164 -1.97 -33.71 -16.15
CA GLU A 164 -2.54 -34.27 -14.92
C GLU A 164 -1.48 -34.48 -13.82
N HIS A 165 -0.24 -34.81 -14.20
CA HIS A 165 0.88 -34.94 -13.27
C HIS A 165 1.38 -33.58 -12.76
N PHE A 166 1.48 -32.55 -13.61
CA PHE A 166 1.87 -31.20 -13.20
C PHE A 166 0.83 -30.57 -12.30
N ASP A 167 -0.46 -30.70 -12.61
CA ASP A 167 -1.54 -30.18 -11.78
C ASP A 167 -1.57 -30.89 -10.41
N SER A 168 -1.43 -32.21 -10.42
CA SER A 168 -1.32 -33.00 -9.19
C SER A 168 -0.07 -32.65 -8.36
N GLN A 169 1.03 -32.26 -9.01
CA GLN A 169 2.23 -31.78 -8.31
C GLN A 169 2.05 -30.36 -7.79
N ALA A 170 1.41 -29.46 -8.53
CA ALA A 170 1.10 -28.11 -8.09
C ALA A 170 0.19 -28.16 -6.85
N ASP A 171 -0.89 -28.94 -6.90
CA ASP A 171 -1.80 -29.21 -5.78
C ASP A 171 -1.07 -29.78 -4.55
N GLN A 172 -0.10 -30.66 -4.77
CA GLN A 172 0.70 -31.23 -3.69
C GLN A 172 1.66 -30.19 -3.08
N ILE A 173 2.31 -29.39 -3.91
CA ILE A 173 3.21 -28.32 -3.48
C ILE A 173 2.42 -27.27 -2.68
N ASP A 174 1.25 -26.86 -3.14
CA ASP A 174 0.40 -25.90 -2.42
C ASP A 174 -0.06 -26.44 -1.08
N ARG A 175 -0.42 -27.73 -1.00
CA ARG A 175 -0.71 -28.41 0.27
C ARG A 175 0.51 -28.52 1.20
N GLU A 176 1.72 -28.61 0.66
CA GLU A 176 2.95 -28.70 1.46
C GLU A 176 3.48 -27.33 1.91
N ILE A 177 3.21 -26.26 1.15
CA ILE A 177 3.62 -24.89 1.49
C ILE A 177 2.76 -24.29 2.61
N LEU A 178 1.52 -24.74 2.78
CA LEU A 178 0.60 -24.28 3.82
C LEU A 178 0.36 -25.32 4.94
N PRO A 179 1.35 -25.61 5.81
CA PRO A 179 1.10 -26.40 7.01
C PRO A 179 0.42 -25.52 8.08
N ASP A 180 -0.77 -25.94 8.52
CA ASP A 180 -1.48 -25.47 9.72
C ASP A 180 -1.95 -24.00 9.77
N SER A 181 -2.86 -23.60 8.88
CA SER A 181 -3.94 -22.69 9.30
C SER A 181 -5.25 -23.48 9.41
N GLU A 182 -5.75 -23.59 10.64
CA GLU A 182 -6.99 -24.29 10.97
C GLU A 182 -8.19 -23.63 10.26
N SER A 183 -8.59 -24.22 9.14
CA SER A 183 -9.96 -24.29 8.60
C SER A 183 -10.85 -23.04 8.71
N VAL A 184 -11.02 -22.35 7.58
CA VAL A 184 -12.35 -22.00 7.11
C VAL A 184 -12.61 -22.81 5.84
N ARG A 185 -13.39 -23.89 5.98
CA ARG A 185 -14.05 -24.69 4.93
C ARG A 185 -13.61 -24.45 3.47
N GLY A 186 -12.56 -25.13 3.02
CA GLY A 186 -12.39 -25.52 1.61
C GLY A 186 -12.38 -24.42 0.55
N MET A 187 -12.28 -23.15 0.95
CA MET A 187 -12.06 -22.00 0.08
C MET A 187 -10.75 -21.34 0.52
N SER A 188 -9.94 -20.91 -0.43
CA SER A 188 -8.77 -20.08 -0.12
C SER A 188 -9.22 -18.74 0.48
N GLU A 189 -8.35 -18.07 1.22
CA GLU A 189 -8.64 -16.72 1.74
C GLU A 189 -9.03 -15.75 0.62
N VAL A 190 -8.45 -15.93 -0.57
CA VAL A 190 -8.74 -15.17 -1.78
C VAL A 190 -10.16 -15.40 -2.28
N GLU A 191 -10.59 -16.65 -2.40
CA GLU A 191 -11.95 -17.00 -2.83
C GLU A 191 -13.01 -16.50 -1.83
N TYR A 192 -12.70 -16.50 -0.53
CA TYR A 192 -13.60 -15.93 0.48
C TYR A 192 -13.74 -14.42 0.35
N MET A 193 -12.65 -13.72 -0.01
CA MET A 193 -12.66 -12.28 -0.25
C MET A 193 -13.50 -11.93 -1.48
N GLU A 194 -13.29 -12.63 -2.59
CA GLU A 194 -14.04 -12.43 -3.84
C GLU A 194 -15.55 -12.63 -3.61
N ASP A 195 -15.95 -13.72 -2.95
CA ASP A 195 -17.37 -13.98 -2.66
C ASP A 195 -18.00 -12.88 -1.79
N LEU A 196 -17.26 -12.35 -0.81
CA LEU A 196 -17.75 -11.25 0.03
C LEU A 196 -17.91 -9.95 -0.74
N ILE A 197 -17.00 -9.64 -1.67
CA ILE A 197 -17.03 -8.42 -2.47
C ILE A 197 -18.14 -8.51 -3.53
N GLU A 198 -18.29 -9.65 -4.20
CA GLU A 198 -19.28 -9.83 -5.27
C GLU A 198 -20.70 -10.08 -4.75
N ASN A 199 -20.84 -10.90 -3.70
CA ASN A 199 -22.13 -11.41 -3.24
C ASN A 199 -22.53 -10.91 -1.84
N GLY A 200 -21.61 -10.26 -1.10
CA GLY A 200 -21.86 -9.80 0.26
C GLY A 200 -22.64 -8.49 0.35
N GLU A 201 -23.55 -8.40 1.32
CA GLU A 201 -24.15 -7.12 1.72
C GLU A 201 -23.10 -6.32 2.53
N GLY A 202 -22.36 -5.45 1.85
CA GLY A 202 -21.43 -4.51 2.48
C GLY A 202 -22.14 -3.50 3.39
N VAL A 203 -21.37 -2.73 4.15
CA VAL A 203 -21.85 -1.63 4.98
C VAL A 203 -21.21 -0.33 4.50
N PRO A 204 -21.97 0.78 4.40
CA PRO A 204 -21.37 2.07 4.06
C PRO A 204 -20.28 2.43 5.07
N ILE A 205 -19.12 2.91 4.59
CA ILE A 205 -17.95 3.20 5.42
C ILE A 205 -18.32 4.10 6.63
N GLY A 206 -19.18 5.10 6.43
CA GLY A 206 -19.64 6.01 7.48
C GLY A 206 -20.39 5.34 8.65
N ASN A 207 -20.91 4.14 8.45
CA ASN A 207 -21.66 3.38 9.45
C ASN A 207 -20.81 2.35 10.22
N VAL A 208 -19.56 2.12 9.81
CA VAL A 208 -18.67 1.14 10.45
C VAL A 208 -18.18 1.62 11.82
N PHE A 209 -18.21 2.92 12.08
CA PHE A 209 -17.69 3.50 13.30
C PHE A 209 -18.65 3.38 14.49
N ASP A 210 -18.17 2.82 15.61
CA ASP A 210 -18.84 2.84 16.92
C ASP A 210 -18.00 3.59 17.98
N PRO A 211 -18.40 4.79 18.44
CA PRO A 211 -19.60 5.54 18.03
C PRO A 211 -19.43 6.23 16.65
N PRO A 212 -20.55 6.58 15.98
CA PRO A 212 -20.51 7.28 14.69
C PRO A 212 -19.65 8.54 14.73
N ILE A 213 -18.76 8.73 13.75
CA ILE A 213 -17.84 9.86 13.76
C ILE A 213 -18.63 11.16 13.60
N LYS A 214 -18.51 12.03 14.60
CA LYS A 214 -19.00 13.41 14.51
C LYS A 214 -17.95 14.28 13.85
N LEU A 215 -18.00 14.34 12.53
CA LEU A 215 -17.11 15.16 11.75
C LEU A 215 -17.70 16.57 11.59
N PRO A 216 -16.95 17.63 11.95
CA PRO A 216 -17.39 18.99 11.67
C PRO A 216 -17.38 19.22 10.16
N ARG A 217 -18.36 19.98 9.66
CA ARG A 217 -18.36 20.39 8.26
C ARG A 217 -17.13 21.25 7.95
N PRO A 218 -16.52 21.12 6.77
CA PRO A 218 -15.35 21.90 6.39
C PRO A 218 -15.65 23.41 6.33
N GLU A 219 -16.90 23.77 6.01
CA GLU A 219 -17.41 25.13 5.90
C GLU A 219 -17.26 25.90 7.24
N GLY A 220 -16.22 26.73 7.35
CA GLY A 220 -15.96 27.58 8.52
C GLY A 220 -14.82 27.12 9.42
N LEU A 221 -14.15 26.02 9.10
CA LEU A 221 -12.91 25.60 9.77
C LEU A 221 -11.68 26.23 9.11
N SER A 222 -10.62 26.49 9.88
CA SER A 222 -9.31 26.85 9.33
C SER A 222 -8.62 25.63 8.74
N ASP A 223 -7.68 25.83 7.81
CA ASP A 223 -6.99 24.73 7.12
C ASP A 223 -6.27 23.79 8.09
N ASP A 224 -5.59 24.31 9.12
CA ASP A 224 -4.95 23.49 10.16
C ASP A 224 -5.93 22.56 10.90
N VAL A 225 -7.16 23.03 11.14
CA VAL A 225 -8.19 22.25 11.83
C VAL A 225 -8.79 21.21 10.90
N VAL A 226 -8.91 21.54 9.61
CA VAL A 226 -9.34 20.60 8.57
C VAL A 226 -8.31 19.49 8.41
N GLU A 227 -7.03 19.82 8.28
CA GLU A 227 -5.95 18.84 8.19
C GLU A 227 -5.91 17.93 9.43
N ALA A 228 -6.03 18.49 10.63
CA ALA A 228 -6.10 17.69 11.85
C ALA A 228 -7.35 16.77 11.89
N SER A 229 -8.48 17.24 11.35
CA SER A 229 -9.71 16.45 11.25
C SER A 229 -9.60 15.34 10.21
N LEU A 230 -8.97 15.62 9.06
CA LEU A 230 -8.65 14.66 8.02
C LEU A 230 -7.74 13.56 8.56
N LYS A 231 -6.61 13.91 9.20
CA LYS A 231 -5.71 12.93 9.82
C LYS A 231 -6.44 12.10 10.87
N ARG A 232 -7.33 12.69 11.66
CA ARG A 232 -8.12 11.92 12.62
C ARG A 232 -9.04 10.90 11.93
N LEU A 233 -9.69 11.31 10.84
CA LEU A 233 -10.56 10.44 10.06
C LEU A 233 -9.77 9.30 9.39
N LEU A 234 -8.65 9.61 8.73
CA LEU A 234 -7.77 8.62 8.11
C LEU A 234 -7.22 7.63 9.13
N ALA A 235 -6.85 8.08 10.33
CA ALA A 235 -6.41 7.19 11.41
C ALA A 235 -7.54 6.26 11.89
N GLN A 236 -8.80 6.67 11.77
CA GLN A 236 -9.95 5.80 12.08
C GLN A 236 -10.23 4.82 10.93
N LEU A 237 -10.19 5.29 9.69
CA LEU A 237 -10.34 4.46 8.49
C LEU A 237 -9.28 3.37 8.40
N ALA A 238 -8.03 3.70 8.70
CA ALA A 238 -6.93 2.73 8.73
C ALA A 238 -7.24 1.56 9.67
N ARG A 239 -7.89 1.79 10.82
CA ARG A 239 -8.25 0.70 11.74
C ARG A 239 -9.27 -0.30 11.19
N HIS A 240 -9.95 0.06 10.11
CA HIS A 240 -10.87 -0.77 9.36
C HIS A 240 -10.29 -1.23 8.01
N GLY A 241 -8.97 -1.09 7.81
CA GLY A 241 -8.31 -1.48 6.57
C GLY A 241 -8.63 -0.57 5.39
N ILE A 242 -8.97 0.70 5.62
CA ILE A 242 -9.28 1.64 4.54
C ILE A 242 -8.14 2.65 4.40
N SER A 243 -7.58 2.74 3.20
CA SER A 243 -6.53 3.69 2.81
C SER A 243 -7.10 4.79 1.91
N LEU A 244 -6.54 6.00 2.01
CA LEU A 244 -6.79 7.07 1.04
C LEU A 244 -5.45 7.63 0.58
N ASP A 245 -5.19 7.54 -0.71
CA ASP A 245 -4.06 8.15 -1.37
C ASP A 245 -4.48 9.52 -1.93
N ILE A 246 -3.74 10.58 -1.58
CA ILE A 246 -4.07 11.97 -1.96
C ILE A 246 -3.13 12.40 -3.07
N CYS A 247 -3.69 12.69 -4.25
CA CYS A 247 -2.95 13.25 -5.37
C CYS A 247 -2.54 14.71 -5.10
N GLU A 248 -1.53 15.19 -5.81
CA GLU A 248 -0.98 16.54 -5.61
C GLU A 248 -1.95 17.68 -5.95
N HIS A 249 -2.96 17.40 -6.78
CA HIS A 249 -4.01 18.34 -7.17
C HIS A 249 -5.05 18.58 -6.08
N PHE A 250 -5.13 17.71 -5.08
CA PHE A 250 -6.11 17.81 -3.99
C PHE A 250 -5.50 18.51 -2.77
N SER A 251 -6.23 19.51 -2.26
CA SER A 251 -5.94 20.06 -0.93
C SER A 251 -6.45 19.12 0.18
N PRO A 252 -5.91 19.23 1.41
CA PRO A 252 -6.46 18.52 2.57
C PRO A 252 -7.95 18.80 2.81
N ARG A 253 -8.43 19.99 2.39
CA ARG A 253 -9.83 20.38 2.52
C ARG A 253 -10.72 19.67 1.52
N GLU A 254 -10.33 19.62 0.26
CA GLU A 254 -11.06 18.88 -0.78
C GLU A 254 -11.05 17.38 -0.46
N SER A 255 -9.93 16.85 0.00
CA SER A 255 -9.82 15.44 0.41
C SER A 255 -10.75 15.11 1.57
N TYR A 256 -10.83 16.00 2.57
CA TYR A 256 -11.75 15.84 3.69
C TYR A 256 -13.23 15.96 3.27
N GLN A 257 -13.53 16.83 2.31
CA GLN A 257 -14.88 16.97 1.77
C GLN A 257 -15.29 15.73 0.96
N LEU A 258 -14.40 15.22 0.09
CA LEU A 258 -14.60 14.00 -0.68
C LEU A 258 -14.92 12.82 0.23
N LEU A 259 -14.15 12.64 1.31
CA LEU A 259 -14.42 11.58 2.29
C LEU A 259 -15.81 11.70 2.91
N LEU A 260 -16.26 12.92 3.20
CA LEU A 260 -17.53 13.17 3.86
C LEU A 260 -18.75 13.04 2.95
N GLU A 261 -18.61 13.47 1.71
CA GLU A 261 -19.73 13.64 0.78
C GLU A 261 -19.86 12.46 -0.17
N GLU A 262 -18.75 11.83 -0.56
CA GLU A 262 -18.74 10.75 -1.56
C GLU A 262 -18.35 9.40 -0.94
N ILE A 263 -17.14 9.29 -0.36
CA ILE A 263 -16.60 7.98 0.03
C ILE A 263 -17.36 7.40 1.24
N CYS A 264 -17.45 8.12 2.37
CA CYS A 264 -18.09 7.55 3.57
C CYS A 264 -19.58 7.20 3.38
N PRO A 265 -20.40 7.99 2.65
CA PRO A 265 -21.82 7.69 2.47
C PRO A 265 -22.12 6.59 1.44
N PHE A 266 -21.33 6.48 0.37
CA PHE A 266 -21.67 5.63 -0.78
C PHE A 266 -20.79 4.41 -0.92
N GLU A 267 -19.52 4.48 -0.52
CA GLU A 267 -18.61 3.34 -0.65
C GLU A 267 -18.88 2.29 0.43
N MET A 268 -18.83 1.05 -0.02
CA MET A 268 -19.14 -0.13 0.80
C MET A 268 -17.85 -0.77 1.28
N THR A 269 -17.87 -1.18 2.54
CA THR A 269 -16.79 -1.95 3.15
C THR A 269 -17.37 -3.19 3.84
N HIS A 270 -16.53 -4.21 4.01
CA HIS A 270 -16.91 -5.50 4.54
C HIS A 270 -16.14 -5.73 5.84
N PRO A 271 -16.72 -5.39 7.02
CA PRO A 271 -16.03 -5.56 8.32
C PRO A 271 -15.58 -7.00 8.58
N GLN A 272 -16.16 -7.99 7.89
CA GLN A 272 -15.74 -9.38 7.93
C GLN A 272 -14.29 -9.58 7.42
N LEU A 273 -13.81 -8.69 6.53
CA LEU A 273 -12.45 -8.70 5.98
C LEU A 273 -11.41 -8.04 6.89
N GLU A 274 -11.80 -7.46 8.03
CA GLU A 274 -10.82 -6.92 8.98
C GLU A 274 -9.85 -8.01 9.49
N ALA A 275 -10.32 -9.25 9.61
CA ALA A 275 -9.51 -10.38 10.04
C ALA A 275 -8.46 -10.82 9.02
N THR A 276 -8.73 -10.64 7.72
CA THR A 276 -7.82 -10.99 6.62
C THR A 276 -6.75 -9.92 6.40
N ARG A 277 -6.83 -8.80 7.12
CA ARG A 277 -5.95 -7.62 6.97
C ARG A 277 -6.00 -7.03 5.57
N TRP A 278 -7.09 -7.29 4.85
CA TRP A 278 -7.37 -6.69 3.57
C TRP A 278 -7.34 -5.16 3.69
N VAL A 279 -6.79 -4.52 2.65
CA VAL A 279 -6.78 -3.07 2.54
C VAL A 279 -7.62 -2.65 1.34
N GLN A 280 -8.65 -1.85 1.58
CA GLN A 280 -9.40 -1.15 0.54
C GLN A 280 -8.71 0.18 0.25
N HIS A 281 -8.21 0.33 -0.97
CA HIS A 281 -7.53 1.52 -1.44
C HIS A 281 -8.52 2.45 -2.15
N PHE A 282 -8.48 3.73 -1.78
CA PHE A 282 -9.14 4.81 -2.51
C PHE A 282 -8.09 5.83 -2.91
N SER A 283 -8.24 6.43 -4.09
CA SER A 283 -7.37 7.53 -4.52
C SER A 283 -8.19 8.76 -4.84
N THR A 284 -7.68 9.94 -4.48
CA THR A 284 -8.31 11.19 -4.92
C THR A 284 -8.08 11.46 -6.41
N SER A 285 -7.15 10.76 -7.08
CA SER A 285 -6.96 10.84 -8.53
C SER A 285 -8.23 10.45 -9.29
N ASP A 286 -8.98 9.50 -8.76
CA ASP A 286 -10.20 8.95 -9.38
C ASP A 286 -11.34 9.98 -9.43
N PHE A 287 -11.21 11.06 -8.64
CA PHE A 287 -12.15 12.17 -8.56
C PHE A 287 -11.54 13.49 -9.03
N CYS A 288 -10.36 13.44 -9.65
CA CYS A 288 -9.60 14.61 -10.06
C CYS A 288 -9.65 14.80 -11.58
N GLU A 289 -10.35 15.83 -12.04
CA GLU A 289 -10.41 16.21 -13.46
C GLU A 289 -9.02 16.48 -14.07
N THR A 290 -8.05 16.93 -13.26
CA THR A 290 -6.68 17.18 -13.75
C THR A 290 -5.92 15.88 -13.96
N CYS A 291 -6.02 14.92 -13.03
CA CYS A 291 -5.43 13.60 -13.21
C CYS A 291 -6.08 12.84 -14.38
N GLU A 292 -7.40 12.92 -14.52
CA GLU A 292 -8.13 12.33 -15.65
C GLU A 292 -7.62 12.87 -17.00
N ALA A 293 -7.49 14.20 -17.12
CA ALA A 293 -6.99 14.84 -18.35
C ALA A 293 -5.47 14.62 -18.60
N GLU A 294 -4.68 14.28 -17.58
CA GLU A 294 -3.29 13.86 -17.74
C GLU A 294 -3.22 12.43 -18.27
N PHE A 295 -3.95 11.52 -17.64
CA PHE A 295 -4.07 10.13 -18.07
C PHE A 295 -4.57 10.01 -19.51
N GLU A 296 -5.64 10.74 -19.88
CA GLU A 296 -6.15 10.75 -21.26
C GLU A 296 -5.08 11.20 -22.27
N ARG A 297 -4.26 12.20 -21.92
CA ARG A 297 -3.17 12.67 -22.81
C ARG A 297 -2.06 11.64 -22.96
N GLU A 298 -1.68 10.97 -21.88
CA GLU A 298 -0.65 9.93 -21.91
C GLU A 298 -1.10 8.75 -22.78
N VAL A 299 -2.35 8.31 -22.63
CA VAL A 299 -2.94 7.25 -23.46
C VAL A 299 -2.97 7.67 -24.94
N GLU A 300 -3.40 8.90 -25.26
CA GLU A 300 -3.37 9.41 -26.64
C GLU A 300 -1.95 9.47 -27.23
N GLU A 301 -0.95 9.84 -26.43
CA GLU A 301 0.45 9.85 -26.86
C GLU A 301 1.00 8.44 -27.09
N TYR A 302 0.66 7.50 -26.21
CA TYR A 302 1.03 6.09 -26.32
C TYR A 302 0.43 5.46 -27.59
N GLU A 303 -0.88 5.60 -27.81
CA GLU A 303 -1.56 5.09 -29.02
C GLU A 303 -0.94 5.66 -30.30
N LYS A 304 -0.55 6.93 -30.27
CA LYS A 304 0.09 7.60 -31.42
C LYS A 304 1.51 7.12 -31.68
N ASN A 305 2.25 6.73 -30.64
CA ASN A 305 3.59 6.16 -30.79
C ASN A 305 3.49 4.71 -31.29
N ARG A 306 2.57 3.91 -30.74
CA ARG A 306 2.31 2.55 -31.20
C ARG A 306 1.92 2.50 -32.69
N GLY A 307 1.04 3.40 -33.13
CA GLY A 307 0.66 3.50 -34.55
C GLY A 307 1.75 4.02 -35.48
N ARG A 308 2.87 4.56 -34.96
CA ARG A 308 4.03 4.95 -35.77
C ARG A 308 5.03 3.82 -35.97
N ASP A 309 5.18 2.95 -34.96
CA ASP A 309 6.07 1.80 -35.05
C ASP A 309 5.54 0.75 -36.05
N ASP A 310 4.21 0.65 -36.22
CA ASP A 310 3.57 -0.20 -37.23
C ASP A 310 3.74 0.30 -38.69
N ASP A 311 4.02 1.60 -38.90
CA ASP A 311 4.16 2.21 -40.23
C ASP A 311 5.62 2.16 -40.77
N ASP A 312 6.60 1.80 -39.93
CA ASP A 312 8.04 1.77 -40.29
C ASP A 312 8.54 0.36 -40.71
N GLU A 313 7.66 -0.65 -40.79
CA GLU A 313 8.00 -2.03 -41.23
C GLU A 313 7.72 -2.37 -42.72
N ASP A 314 7.27 -1.42 -43.56
CA ASP A 314 6.92 -1.65 -44.99
C ASP A 314 7.97 -1.22 -46.04
#